data_AF-A0A238V1W6-F1
#
_entry.id   AF-A0A238V1W6-F1
#
_cell.length_a   1.000
_cell.length_b   1.000
_cell.length_c   1.000
_cell.angle_alpha   90.00
_cell.angle_beta   90.00
_cell.angle_gamma   90.00
#
_symmetry.space_group_name_H-M   'P 1'
#
loop_
_entity.id
_entity.type
_entity.pdbx_description
1 polymer ?
#
loop_
_entity_poly.entity_id
_entity_poly.type
_entity_poly.pdbx_seq_one_letter_code
_entity_poly.pdbx_strand_id
1 'polypeptide(L)'
;MIFHLCPRSVWESVSDSYSGDTLETEGFIHCSDPEWVHVPATLRFRGRTDLVLLEIDPDKIDVPVVWEDGSPPDPSGRQFPHVYGPLPVAAVVAVHEFQPLSDGSFAPFPLRTDRQE
;
A
#
# COMPACT_ATOMS: atom_id res chain seq x y z
N MET A 1 10.34 3.29 -2.55
CA MET A 1 8.89 3.56 -2.46
C MET A 1 8.19 2.33 -1.90
N ILE A 2 7.21 2.52 -1.03
CA ILE A 2 6.29 1.48 -0.54
C ILE A 2 4.86 1.88 -0.90
N PHE A 3 3.93 0.93 -0.85
CA PHE A 3 2.60 1.14 -1.38
C PHE A 3 1.49 0.76 -0.39
N HIS A 4 0.45 1.58 -0.28
CA HIS A 4 -0.71 1.28 0.57
C HIS A 4 -2.02 1.39 -0.22
N LEU A 5 -2.95 0.48 0.04
CA LEU A 5 -4.29 0.46 -0.58
C LEU A 5 -5.32 0.94 0.41
N CYS A 6 -6.12 1.94 0.03
CA CYS A 6 -7.23 2.39 0.83
C CYS A 6 -8.42 2.81 -0.05
N PRO A 7 -9.65 2.91 0.50
CA PRO A 7 -10.77 3.48 -0.22
C PRO A 7 -10.47 4.94 -0.58
N ARG A 8 -10.80 5.35 -1.81
CA ARG A 8 -10.63 6.72 -2.30
C ARG A 8 -11.27 7.74 -1.36
N SER A 9 -12.50 7.49 -0.95
CA SER A 9 -13.26 8.38 -0.08
C SER A 9 -12.60 8.57 1.30
N VAL A 10 -11.92 7.54 1.80
CA VAL A 10 -11.16 7.65 3.04
C VAL A 10 -9.94 8.54 2.82
N TRP A 11 -9.16 8.28 1.77
CA TRP A 11 -8.00 9.11 1.45
C TRP A 11 -8.34 10.58 1.24
N GLU A 12 -9.40 10.87 0.48
CA GLU A 12 -9.86 12.24 0.20
C GLU A 12 -10.34 12.99 1.46
N SER A 13 -10.64 12.28 2.54
CA SER A 13 -11.02 12.88 3.82
C SER A 13 -9.83 13.20 4.74
N VAL A 14 -8.62 12.77 4.39
CA VAL A 14 -7.42 12.97 5.21
C VAL A 14 -6.88 14.39 5.02
N SER A 15 -6.62 15.09 6.12
CA SER A 15 -5.96 16.41 6.10
C SER A 15 -4.44 16.31 6.28
N ASP A 16 -4.00 15.75 7.41
CA ASP A 16 -2.59 15.85 7.85
C ASP A 16 -1.91 14.48 7.96
N SER A 17 -2.59 13.51 8.58
CA SER A 17 -2.06 12.16 8.80
C SER A 17 -3.13 11.10 8.56
N TYR A 18 -2.76 10.05 7.85
CA TYR A 18 -3.59 8.91 7.56
C TYR A 18 -3.32 7.77 8.56
N SER A 19 -4.36 7.32 9.26
CA SER A 19 -4.21 6.25 10.27
C SER A 19 -4.34 4.84 9.71
N GLY A 20 -4.75 4.62 8.46
CA GLY A 20 -5.04 3.25 8.01
C GLY A 20 -6.31 2.67 8.64
N ASP A 21 -6.71 1.51 8.13
CA ASP A 21 -7.77 0.66 8.69
C ASP A 21 -7.24 -0.31 9.77
N THR A 22 -5.92 -0.57 9.79
CA THR A 22 -5.30 -1.57 10.66
C THR A 22 -4.44 -1.00 11.80
N LEU A 23 -4.15 0.31 11.82
CA LEU A 23 -3.26 0.86 12.86
C LEU A 23 -3.84 0.72 14.27
N GLU A 24 -5.14 0.97 14.44
CA GLU A 24 -5.80 0.86 15.75
C GLU A 24 -5.95 -0.60 16.21
N THR A 25 -6.18 -1.52 15.27
CA THR A 25 -6.50 -2.92 15.57
C THR A 25 -5.27 -3.83 15.62
N GLU A 26 -4.27 -3.58 14.78
CA GLU A 26 -3.06 -4.40 14.62
C GLU A 26 -1.78 -3.67 15.06
N GLY A 27 -1.82 -2.34 15.22
CA GLY A 27 -0.67 -1.53 15.65
C GLY A 27 0.21 -1.04 14.50
N PHE A 28 -0.14 -1.33 13.24
CA PHE A 28 0.60 -0.88 12.06
C PHE A 28 -0.29 -0.79 10.82
N ILE A 29 0.14 -0.02 9.82
CA ILE A 29 -0.49 0.08 8.50
C ILE A 29 0.21 -0.91 7.55
N HIS A 30 -0.57 -1.82 6.96
CA HIS A 30 -0.08 -2.74 5.92
C HIS A 30 0.33 -1.97 4.67
N CYS A 31 1.60 -2.06 4.29
CA CYS A 31 2.08 -1.59 3.01
C CYS A 31 2.55 -2.78 2.16
N SER A 32 2.94 -2.52 0.92
CA SER A 32 3.38 -3.52 -0.03
C SER A 32 4.59 -3.02 -0.81
N ASP A 33 5.40 -3.98 -1.23
CA ASP A 33 6.37 -3.76 -2.29
C ASP A 33 5.64 -3.48 -3.62
N PRO A 34 6.10 -2.51 -4.43
CA PRO A 34 5.48 -2.20 -5.72
C PRO A 34 5.33 -3.42 -6.66
N GLU A 35 6.32 -4.33 -6.67
CA GLU A 35 6.28 -5.52 -7.52
C GLU A 35 5.16 -6.49 -7.09
N TRP A 36 4.76 -6.44 -5.83
CA TRP A 36 3.91 -7.44 -5.20
C TRP A 36 2.56 -6.94 -4.70
N VAL A 37 2.28 -5.64 -4.78
CA VAL A 37 1.03 -5.04 -4.28
C VAL A 37 -0.25 -5.66 -4.86
N HIS A 38 -0.16 -6.21 -6.07
CA HIS A 38 -1.27 -6.90 -6.74
C HIS A 38 -1.72 -8.18 -6.03
N VAL A 39 -0.83 -8.83 -5.26
CA VAL A 39 -1.14 -10.05 -4.49
C VAL A 39 -2.09 -9.77 -3.32
N PRO A 40 -1.75 -8.91 -2.33
CA PRO A 40 -2.68 -8.58 -1.25
C PRO A 40 -3.93 -7.85 -1.78
N ALA A 41 -3.81 -7.06 -2.86
CA ALA A 41 -4.96 -6.46 -3.52
C ALA A 41 -5.98 -7.51 -3.99
N THR A 42 -5.50 -8.54 -4.69
CA THR A 42 -6.36 -9.63 -5.18
C THR A 42 -6.93 -10.46 -4.03
N LEU A 43 -6.15 -10.74 -2.99
CA LEU A 43 -6.58 -11.58 -1.88
C LEU A 43 -7.60 -10.90 -0.97
N ARG A 44 -7.45 -9.59 -0.71
CA ARG A 44 -8.29 -8.86 0.27
C ARG A 44 -9.40 -8.03 -0.38
N PHE A 45 -9.18 -7.54 -1.60
CA PHE A 45 -10.03 -6.53 -2.20
C PHE A 45 -10.58 -6.91 -3.58
N ARG A 46 -10.64 -8.21 -3.88
CA ARG A 46 -11.10 -8.72 -5.18
C ARG A 46 -12.38 -8.02 -5.67
N GLY A 47 -12.33 -7.42 -6.85
CA GLY A 47 -13.47 -6.76 -7.49
C GLY A 47 -13.85 -5.38 -6.92
N ARG A 48 -13.15 -4.86 -5.92
CA ARG A 48 -13.35 -3.48 -5.43
C ARG A 48 -12.84 -2.47 -6.47
N THR A 49 -13.65 -1.47 -6.80
CA THR A 49 -13.31 -0.42 -7.79
C THR A 49 -13.13 0.97 -7.18
N ASP A 50 -13.37 1.10 -5.88
CA ASP A 50 -13.29 2.36 -5.11
C ASP A 50 -11.94 2.53 -4.41
N LEU A 51 -10.93 1.73 -4.75
CA LEU A 51 -9.61 1.79 -4.15
C LEU A 51 -8.68 2.77 -4.89
N VAL A 52 -7.78 3.37 -4.11
CA VAL A 52 -6.59 4.07 -4.60
C VAL A 52 -5.34 3.41 -4.03
N LEU A 53 -4.26 3.56 -4.77
CA LEU A 53 -2.94 3.08 -4.40
C LEU A 53 -2.05 4.28 -4.08
N LEU A 54 -1.68 4.42 -2.81
CA LEU A 54 -0.79 5.48 -2.33
C LEU A 54 0.66 5.04 -2.56
N GLU A 55 1.42 5.83 -3.31
CA GLU A 55 2.87 5.68 -3.44
C GLU A 55 3.55 6.51 -2.36
N ILE A 56 4.31 5.84 -1.51
CA ILE A 56 4.83 6.41 -0.27
C ILE A 56 6.36 6.40 -0.31
N ASP A 57 6.95 7.54 0.04
CA ASP A 57 8.37 7.72 0.26
C ASP A 57 8.71 7.41 1.73
N PRO A 58 9.38 6.28 2.02
CA PRO A 58 9.69 5.89 3.40
C PRO A 58 10.67 6.87 4.09
N ASP A 59 11.45 7.65 3.33
CA ASP A 59 12.38 8.64 3.90
C ASP A 59 11.65 9.85 4.52
N LYS A 60 10.34 9.99 4.26
CA LYS A 60 9.46 11.03 4.80
C LYS A 60 8.58 10.52 5.96
N ILE A 61 8.79 9.30 6.41
CA ILE A 61 8.07 8.70 7.53
C ILE A 61 8.92 8.86 8.79
N ASP A 62 8.31 9.40 9.85
CA ASP A 62 8.94 9.66 11.15
C ASP A 62 8.73 8.53 12.17
N VAL A 63 7.97 7.49 11.78
CA VAL A 63 7.72 6.27 12.55
C VAL A 63 8.41 5.06 11.94
N PRO A 64 8.61 3.97 12.70
CA PRO A 64 9.29 2.79 12.18
C PRO A 64 8.57 2.16 10.98
N VAL A 65 9.34 1.83 9.95
CA VAL A 65 8.94 0.99 8.84
C VAL A 65 9.71 -0.33 8.95
N VAL A 66 9.01 -1.43 9.23
CA VAL A 66 9.62 -2.75 9.41
C VAL A 66 9.16 -3.69 8.32
N TRP A 67 10.07 -4.46 7.75
CA TRP A 67 9.77 -5.48 6.76
C TRP A 67 9.60 -6.82 7.47
N GLU A 68 8.40 -7.38 7.42
CA GLU A 68 8.03 -8.59 8.13
C GLU A 68 7.25 -9.54 7.23
N ASP A 69 7.17 -10.82 7.63
CA ASP A 69 6.42 -11.81 6.85
C ASP A 69 4.93 -11.45 6.76
N GLY A 70 4.35 -11.73 5.60
CA GLY A 70 2.89 -11.66 5.45
C GLY A 70 2.16 -12.66 6.35
N SER A 71 0.84 -12.50 6.46
CA SER A 71 -0.02 -13.46 7.15
C SER A 71 -1.07 -14.02 6.19
N PRO A 72 -1.01 -15.31 5.82
CA PRO A 72 0.04 -16.28 6.18
C PRO A 72 1.41 -15.95 5.53
N PRO A 73 2.52 -16.48 6.06
CA PRO A 73 3.85 -16.25 5.50
C PRO A 73 3.98 -16.82 4.09
N ASP A 74 4.65 -16.09 3.21
CA ASP A 74 4.96 -16.55 1.86
C ASP A 74 6.06 -17.64 1.94
N PRO A 75 5.91 -18.81 1.29
CA PRO A 75 6.92 -19.87 1.32
C PRO A 75 8.29 -19.46 0.77
N SER A 76 8.36 -18.40 -0.04
CA SER A 76 9.60 -17.80 -0.54
C SER A 76 10.28 -16.87 0.46
N GLY A 77 9.69 -16.64 1.64
CA GLY A 77 10.20 -15.72 2.67
C GLY A 77 9.96 -14.26 2.31
N ARG A 78 8.92 -13.96 1.51
CA ARG A 78 8.61 -12.58 1.15
C ARG A 78 8.09 -11.80 2.35
N GLN A 79 8.70 -10.64 2.54
CA GLN A 79 8.31 -9.67 3.54
C GLN A 79 7.55 -8.50 2.91
N PHE A 80 6.70 -7.88 3.72
CA PHE A 80 5.92 -6.70 3.40
C PHE A 80 6.22 -5.59 4.42
N PRO A 81 6.26 -4.33 3.99
CA PRO A 81 6.52 -3.21 4.88
C PRO A 81 5.29 -2.93 5.77
N HIS A 82 5.53 -2.75 7.06
CA HIS A 82 4.56 -2.32 8.05
C HIS A 82 4.98 -0.96 8.64
N VAL A 83 4.07 0.01 8.63
CA VAL A 83 4.31 1.35 9.18
C VAL A 83 3.69 1.45 10.57
N TYR A 84 4.51 1.60 11.61
CA TYR A 84 4.09 1.56 13.02
C TYR A 84 3.67 2.94 13.55
N GLY A 85 2.73 3.57 12.86
CA GLY A 85 2.18 4.86 13.26
C GLY A 85 1.36 5.52 12.15
N PRO A 86 0.80 6.71 12.43
CA PRO A 86 0.09 7.49 11.42
C PRO A 86 1.03 7.84 10.26
N LEU A 87 0.55 7.69 9.03
CA LEU A 87 1.28 8.04 7.83
C LEU A 87 1.09 9.54 7.52
N PRO A 88 2.15 10.36 7.51
CA PRO A 88 2.03 11.77 7.10
C PRO A 88 1.57 11.88 5.64
N VAL A 89 0.61 12.77 5.34
CA VAL A 89 0.19 13.01 3.94
C VAL A 89 1.36 13.44 3.07
N ALA A 90 2.33 14.18 3.64
CA ALA A 90 3.55 14.60 2.95
C ALA A 90 4.48 13.44 2.51
N ALA A 91 4.33 12.24 3.11
CA ALA A 91 5.05 11.05 2.70
C ALA A 91 4.44 10.40 1.44
N VAL A 92 3.18 10.70 1.12
CA VAL A 92 2.51 10.23 -0.11
C VAL A 92 2.95 11.11 -1.28
N VAL A 93 3.73 10.54 -2.20
CA VAL A 93 4.31 11.27 -3.34
C VAL A 93 3.47 11.15 -4.61
N ALA A 94 2.62 10.12 -4.70
CA ALA A 94 1.63 9.99 -5.75
C ALA A 94 0.43 9.15 -5.30
N VAL A 95 -0.70 9.33 -5.98
CA VAL A 95 -1.93 8.56 -5.78
C VAL A 95 -2.34 8.01 -7.13
N HIS A 96 -2.47 6.69 -7.20
CA HIS A 96 -2.78 5.99 -8.44
C HIS A 96 -4.16 5.36 -8.37
N GLU A 97 -4.86 5.37 -9.50
CA GLU A 97 -6.01 4.48 -9.66
C GLU A 97 -5.50 3.05 -9.76
N PHE A 98 -6.09 2.16 -8.96
CA PHE A 98 -5.75 0.75 -9.01
C PHE A 98 -7.04 -0.04 -9.15
N GLN A 99 -7.35 -0.37 -10.40
CA GLN A 99 -8.61 -1.01 -10.79
C GLN A 99 -8.41 -2.51 -10.98
N PRO A 100 -9.40 -3.33 -10.61
CA PRO A 100 -9.35 -4.75 -10.87
C PRO A 100 -9.54 -5.04 -12.36
N LEU A 101 -9.00 -6.19 -12.80
CA LEU A 101 -9.28 -6.83 -14.07
C LEU A 101 -10.73 -7.32 -14.12
N SER A 102 -11.18 -7.75 -15.31
CA SER A 102 -12.56 -8.24 -15.50
C SER A 102 -12.92 -9.46 -14.64
N ASP A 103 -11.92 -10.24 -14.18
CA ASP A 103 -12.11 -11.37 -13.27
C ASP A 103 -12.02 -10.97 -11.78
N GLY A 104 -11.92 -9.67 -11.50
CA GLY A 104 -11.81 -9.09 -10.16
C GLY A 104 -10.41 -9.13 -9.55
N SER A 105 -9.42 -9.78 -10.18
CA SER A 105 -8.03 -9.76 -9.70
C SER A 105 -7.34 -8.44 -10.02
N PHE A 106 -6.19 -8.17 -9.40
CA PHE A 106 -5.39 -7.00 -9.71
C PHE A 106 -4.13 -7.41 -10.47
N ALA A 107 -3.79 -6.66 -11.50
CA ALA A 107 -2.54 -6.84 -12.24
C ALA A 107 -1.35 -6.23 -11.47
N PRO A 108 -0.11 -6.69 -11.73
CA PRO A 108 1.09 -6.03 -11.24
C PRO A 108 1.06 -4.53 -11.53
N PHE A 109 1.43 -3.73 -10.53
CA PHE A 109 1.52 -2.29 -10.71
C PHE A 109 2.71 -1.98 -11.63
N PRO A 110 2.53 -1.17 -12.68
CA PRO A 110 3.63 -0.87 -13.59
C PRO A 110 4.73 -0.15 -12.82
N LEU A 111 5.87 -0.81 -12.67
CA LEU A 111 7.07 -0.17 -12.16
C LEU A 111 7.44 0.96 -13.11
N ARG A 112 7.63 2.17 -12.58
CA ARG A 112 8.30 3.22 -13.34
C ARG A 112 9.69 2.68 -13.67
N THR A 113 9.88 2.25 -14.91
CA THR A 113 11.22 2.02 -15.43
C THR A 113 11.75 3.41 -15.72
N ASP A 114 12.56 3.96 -14.83
CA ASP A 114 13.44 5.06 -15.21
C ASP A 114 14.37 4.53 -16.31
N ARG A 115 13.94 4.68 -17.56
CA ARG A 115 14.88 4.95 -18.65
C ARG A 115 14.98 6.46 -18.76
N GLN A 116 15.89 7.03 -17.98
CA GLN A 116 16.59 8.24 -18.37
C GLN A 116 18.08 7.90 -18.36
N GLU A 117 18.60 7.63 -19.56
CA GLU A 117 19.99 7.95 -19.90
C GLU A 117 20.13 9.47 -20.00
#